data_AF-A0A2P5W7Y4-F1
#
_entry.id   AF-A0A2P5W7Y4-F1
#
_cell.length_a   1.000
_cell.length_b   1.000
_cell.length_c   1.000
_cell.angle_alpha   90.00
_cell.angle_beta   90.00
_cell.angle_gamma   90.00
#
_symmetry.space_group_name_H-M   'P 1'
#
loop_
_entity.id
_entity.type
_entity.pdbx_description
1 polymer ?
#
loop_
_entity_poly.entity_id
_entity_poly.type
_entity_poly.pdbx_seq_one_letter_code
_entity_poly.pdbx_strand_id
1 'polypeptide(L)' 'MLTLGQTPSILVVSKVPTIILGMGALFGFPEQSDVPSIAAVASSRRWTLISNYRASGRTQSLKLKMIDSFFKTSF' A
#
# COMPACT_ATOMS: atom_id res chain seq x y z
N MET A 1 22.18 -16.53 16.74
CA MET A 1 22.10 -15.53 15.65
C MET A 1 21.51 -16.25 14.45
N LEU A 2 20.25 -15.98 14.09
CA LEU A 2 19.60 -16.65 12.96
C LEU A 2 20.17 -16.07 11.66
N THR A 3 21.04 -16.83 10.98
CA THR A 3 21.51 -16.52 9.63
C THR A 3 20.32 -16.66 8.69
N LEU A 4 19.75 -15.53 8.27
CA LEU A 4 18.86 -15.51 7.13
C LEU A 4 19.69 -15.92 5.92
N GLY A 5 19.50 -17.15 5.43
CA GLY A 5 20.17 -17.68 4.25
C GLY A 5 20.12 -16.65 3.13
N GLN A 6 21.28 -16.11 2.79
CA GLN A 6 21.46 -15.10 1.78
C GLN A 6 21.39 -15.81 0.42
N THR A 7 20.17 -16.13 -0.03
CA THR A 7 19.93 -16.44 -1.45
C THR A 7 19.93 -15.11 -2.22
N PRO A 8 20.90 -14.85 -3.11
CA PRO A 8 20.85 -13.70 -3.99
C PRO A 8 19.96 -14.03 -5.19
N SER A 9 18.71 -14.41 -4.92
CA SER A 9 17.68 -14.56 -5.94
C SER A 9 16.48 -13.70 -5.55
N ILE A 10 16.74 -12.46 -5.10
CA ILE A 10 15.72 -11.42 -5.15
C ILE A 10 15.14 -11.48 -6.56
N LEU A 11 13.88 -11.89 -6.66
CA LEU A 11 13.14 -11.94 -7.91
C LEU A 11 13.23 -10.56 -8.53
N VAL A 12 14.01 -10.47 -9.61
CA VAL A 12 14.07 -9.27 -10.44
C VAL A 12 12.73 -9.20 -11.15
N VAL A 13 11.78 -8.48 -10.55
CA VAL A 13 10.39 -8.36 -11.05
C VAL A 13 10.35 -7.68 -12.42
N SER A 14 11.32 -6.82 -12.73
CA SER A 14 11.42 -6.10 -13.99
C SER A 14 12.88 -5.83 -14.35
N LYS A 15 13.22 -5.55 -15.61
CA LYS A 15 14.58 -5.08 -15.97
C LYS A 15 14.71 -3.56 -15.94
N VAL A 16 13.60 -2.84 -15.77
CA VAL A 16 13.54 -1.37 -15.72
C VAL A 16 13.10 -0.91 -14.33
N PRO A 17 13.48 0.31 -13.89
CA PRO A 17 13.01 0.88 -12.63
C PRO A 17 11.50 0.81 -12.50
N THR A 18 11.02 -0.08 -11.61
CA THR A 18 9.61 -0.40 -11.43
C THR A 18 9.23 -0.25 -9.97
N ILE A 19 8.16 0.51 -9.71
CA ILE A 19 7.55 0.62 -8.39
C ILE A 19 6.32 -0.30 -8.35
N ILE A 20 6.22 -1.13 -7.32
CA ILE A 20 5.05 -1.97 -7.07
C ILE A 20 4.18 -1.24 -6.06
N LEU A 21 2.89 -1.09 -6.39
CA LEU A 21 1.92 -0.39 -5.57
C LEU A 21 0.75 -1.33 -5.20
N GLY A 22 0.45 -1.42 -3.92
CA GLY A 22 -0.75 -2.06 -3.40
C GLY A 22 -1.68 -1.02 -2.78
N MET A 23 -2.99 -1.15 -3.04
CA MET A 23 -4.04 -0.26 -2.57
C MET A 23 -5.15 -1.08 -1.92
N GLY A 24 -5.73 -0.57 -0.83
CA GLY A 24 -6.91 -1.16 -0.22
C GLY A 24 -7.67 -0.17 0.65
N ALA A 25 -8.92 -0.51 0.95
CA ALA A 25 -9.74 0.19 1.93
C ALA A 25 -10.32 -0.81 2.93
N LEU A 26 -10.33 -0.45 4.20
CA LEU A 26 -10.99 -1.19 5.27
C LEU A 26 -12.30 -0.48 5.62
N PHE A 27 -13.36 -1.27 5.79
CA PHE A 27 -14.67 -0.80 6.19
C PHE A 27 -14.95 -1.25 7.62
N GLY A 28 -15.67 -0.39 8.37
CA GLY A 28 -16.29 -0.82 9.61
C GLY A 28 -17.31 -1.93 9.38
N PHE A 29 -17.71 -2.60 10.45
CA PHE A 29 -18.79 -3.58 10.38
C PHE A 29 -20.10 -2.90 9.98
N PRO A 30 -21.04 -3.63 9.34
CA PRO A 30 -22.34 -3.07 8.93
C PRO A 30 -23.13 -2.41 10.08
N GLU A 31 -22.94 -2.89 11.30
CA GLU A 31 -23.57 -2.38 12.53
C GLU A 31 -22.91 -1.09 13.07
N GLN A 32 -21.75 -0.71 12.54
CA GLN A 32 -20.98 0.48 12.90
C GLN A 32 -21.01 1.50 11.77
N SER A 33 -22.22 2.00 11.47
CA SER A 33 -22.47 2.98 10.41
C SER A 33 -21.78 4.33 10.62
N ASP A 34 -21.19 4.58 11.79
CA ASP A 34 -20.51 5.85 12.10
C ASP A 34 -18.98 5.73 12.05
N VAL A 35 -18.44 4.54 11.80
CA VAL A 35 -16.99 4.33 11.71
C VAL A 35 -16.50 4.70 10.29
N PRO A 36 -15.62 5.70 10.16
CA PRO A 36 -15.13 6.12 8.86
C PRO A 36 -14.29 5.02 8.21
N SER A 37 -14.24 5.01 6.89
CA SER A 37 -13.44 4.03 6.14
C SER A 37 -11.96 4.41 6.18
N ILE A 38 -11.08 3.41 6.16
CA ILE A 38 -9.63 3.63 6.17
C ILE A 38 -9.07 3.23 4.82
N ALA A 39 -8.52 4.20 4.09
CA ALA A 39 -7.76 3.97 2.87
C ALA A 39 -6.29 3.74 3.20
N ALA A 40 -5.65 2.76 2.56
CA ALA A 40 -4.24 2.45 2.72
C ALA A 40 -3.57 2.18 1.37
N VAL A 41 -2.36 2.71 1.21
CA VAL A 41 -1.51 2.53 0.04
C VAL A 41 -0.12 2.13 0.49
N ALA A 42 0.47 1.11 -0.14
CA ALA A 42 1.84 0.68 0.09
C ALA A 42 2.62 0.64 -1.22
N SER A 43 3.83 1.20 -1.23
CA SER A 43 4.71 1.21 -2.40
C SER A 43 6.07 0.61 -2.08
N SER A 44 6.69 -0.06 -3.04
CA SER A 44 8.09 -0.47 -2.91
C SER A 44 8.97 0.78 -2.77
N ARG A 45 10.00 0.69 -1.92
CA ARG A 45 10.95 1.79 -1.70
C ARG A 45 12.20 1.72 -2.57
N ARG A 46 12.52 0.53 -3.08
CA ARG A 46 13.75 0.28 -3.81
C ARG A 46 13.45 -0.59 -5.01
N TRP A 47 14.19 -0.31 -6.07
CA TRP A 47 14.43 -1.19 -7.18
C TRP A 47 15.91 -1.62 -7.08
N THR A 48 16.33 -2.89 -7.17
CA THR A 48 15.60 -4.14 -7.50
C THR A 48 14.97 -4.89 -6.31
N LEU A 49 15.20 -4.40 -5.09
CA LEU A 49 14.83 -5.07 -3.84
C LEU A 49 13.35 -4.85 -3.48
N ILE A 50 12.50 -5.82 -3.83
CA ILE A 50 11.05 -5.79 -3.54
C ILE A 50 10.68 -6.12 -2.08
N SER A 51 11.65 -6.29 -1.18
CA SER A 51 11.37 -6.66 0.22
C SER A 51 11.02 -5.46 1.11
N ASN A 52 11.19 -4.23 0.62
CA ASN A 52 11.00 -3.02 1.42
C ASN A 52 9.88 -2.16 0.86
N TYR A 53 8.81 -2.01 1.65
CA TYR A 53 7.67 -1.15 1.33
C TYR A 53 7.56 0.01 2.32
N ARG A 54 6.93 1.10 1.88
CA ARG A 54 6.42 2.17 2.74
C ARG A 54 4.90 2.22 2.59
N ALA A 55 4.20 2.37 3.70
CA ALA A 55 2.75 2.51 3.72
C ALA A 55 2.34 3.92 4.12
N SER A 56 1.21 4.37 3.59
CA SER A 56 0.49 5.58 4.01
C SER A 56 -0.99 5.25 4.11
N GLY A 57 -1.64 5.76 5.15
CA GLY A 57 -3.06 5.57 5.38
C GLY A 57 -3.77 6.88 5.67
N ARG A 58 -5.05 6.96 5.30
CA ARG A 58 -5.93 8.07 5.63
C ARG A 58 -7.34 7.58 5.94
N THR A 59 -7.98 8.27 6.85
CA THR A 59 -9.41 8.15 7.07
C THR A 59 -10.16 8.87 5.94
N GLN A 60 -11.24 8.27 5.44
CA GLN A 60 -12.10 8.83 4.40
C GLN A 60 -13.57 8.64 4.75
N SER A 61 -14.47 9.27 3.98
CA SER A 61 -15.90 9.21 4.29
C SER A 61 -16.43 7.77 4.25
N LEU A 62 -17.56 7.58 4.92
CA LEU A 62 -18.13 6.27 5.15
C LEU A 62 -18.38 5.50 3.85
N LYS A 63 -17.99 4.22 3.84
CA LYS A 63 -18.30 3.24 2.79
C LYS A 63 -17.77 3.60 1.39
N LEU A 64 -16.79 4.49 1.28
CA LEU A 64 -16.11 4.74 0.01
C LEU A 64 -15.08 3.65 -0.26
N LYS A 65 -15.28 2.91 -1.35
CA LYS A 65 -14.31 1.96 -1.90
C LYS A 65 -13.17 2.68 -2.63
N MET A 66 -13.41 3.88 -3.12
CA MET A 66 -12.42 4.70 -3.81
C MET A 66 -11.55 5.43 -2.78
N ILE A 67 -10.24 5.52 -3.02
CA ILE A 67 -9.34 6.34 -2.18
C ILE A 67 -9.45 7.79 -2.64
N ASP A 68 -10.16 8.62 -1.88
CA ASP A 68 -10.46 10.01 -2.28
C ASP A 68 -9.21 10.87 -2.46
N SER A 69 -8.16 10.62 -1.67
CA SER A 69 -6.91 11.40 -1.72
C SER A 69 -5.84 10.78 -2.62
N PHE A 70 -6.19 9.86 -3.52
CA PHE A 70 -5.20 9.24 -4.40
C PHE A 70 -4.60 10.23 -5.40
N PHE A 71 -5.40 11.20 -5.84
CA PHE A 71 -4.95 12.34 -6.63
C PHE A 71 -5.02 13.61 -5.80
N LYS A 72 -4.03 14.49 -5.96
CA LYS A 72 -4.14 15.87 -5.50
C LYS A 72 -4.94 16.63 -6.55
N THR A 73 -6.22 16.89 -6.30
CA THR A 73 -6.99 17.87 -7.07
C THR A 73 -6.35 19.24 -6.83
N SER A 74 -5.60 19.72 -7.82
CA SER A 74 -5.13 21.10 -7.88
C SER A 74 -6.01 21.79 -8.92
N PHE A 75 -6.93 22.63 -8.47
CA PHE A 75 -7.57 23.65 -9.31
C PHE A 75 -6.95 24.99 -8.96
#